data_AF-J1JA44-F1
#
_entry.id   AF-J1JA44-F1
#
_cell.length_a   1.000
_cell.length_b   1.000
_cell.length_c   1.000
_cell.angle_alpha   90.00
_cell.angle_beta   90.00
_cell.angle_gamma   90.00
#
_symmetry.space_group_name_H-M   'P 1'
#
loop_
_entity.id
_entity.type
_entity.pdbx_description
1 polymer ?
#
loop_
_entity_poly.entity_id
_entity_poly.type
_entity_poly.pdbx_seq_one_letter_code
_entity_poly.pdbx_strand_id
1 'polypeptide(L)'
;MEYHLQGNNTKVDMQASHAVGSSIKSGGDSTVVAGQDGKAHDLSITGSSIAAEGKVGLKASNDILINNAEDNLHYEMSYHKEGGTFSSSKSEHNKIDATQVVGSSITGGKGVAIDSGNNTEVVASTLVAGKAEETSGEKALGDQKRADITIHSGGNIVIKGAQEHYDQQQQSSESSFLHEESSDSSQSHSTTVSSILGATGNIITQSDKQTTITASHMFANEDIHVTGENVTIDGMTDHHKSHSQTHETGFGVGSGKGFVSIYGSEGKTENEESFEHQGSSLNGKNINITATKKDVKVVGSDFTAQENIHVSAAHDINVLPGHNSHKSNSQEERTGFGFQFEKSKSGASVGVGIASAKDTGDQWENSNT
;
A
#
# COMPACT_ATOMS: atom_id res chain seq x y z
N MET A 1 14.79 6.96 -16.89
CA MET A 1 15.95 7.84 -16.65
C MET A 1 16.98 7.03 -15.92
N GLU A 2 18.24 7.11 -16.34
CA GLU A 2 19.35 6.44 -15.69
C GLU A 2 20.43 7.47 -15.42
N TYR A 3 21.01 7.44 -14.23
CA TYR A 3 22.01 8.39 -13.77
C TYR A 3 23.09 7.66 -12.99
N HIS A 4 24.33 7.93 -13.36
CA HIS A 4 25.51 7.40 -12.71
C HIS A 4 26.46 8.56 -12.39
N LEU A 5 26.90 8.65 -11.14
CA LEU A 5 27.94 9.58 -10.71
C LEU A 5 29.02 8.83 -9.96
N GLN A 6 30.27 9.04 -10.38
CA GLN A 6 31.44 8.52 -9.70
C GLN A 6 32.40 9.68 -9.41
N GLY A 7 32.48 10.07 -8.14
CA GLY A 7 33.50 10.96 -7.59
C GLY A 7 34.60 10.16 -6.88
N ASN A 8 35.62 10.86 -6.38
CA ASN A 8 36.76 10.20 -5.69
C ASN A 8 36.34 9.32 -4.51
N ASN A 9 35.31 9.75 -3.77
CA ASN A 9 34.85 9.09 -2.55
C ASN A 9 33.37 8.68 -2.60
N THR A 10 32.66 8.96 -3.70
CA THR A 10 31.21 8.83 -3.77
C THR A 10 30.81 8.13 -5.07
N LYS A 11 29.93 7.15 -4.99
CA LYS A 11 29.27 6.53 -6.14
C LYS A 11 27.76 6.63 -5.97
N VAL A 12 27.08 7.01 -7.03
CA VAL A 12 25.62 7.12 -7.09
C VAL A 12 25.15 6.44 -8.34
N ASP A 13 24.22 5.52 -8.18
CA ASP A 13 23.50 4.87 -9.26
C ASP A 13 22.01 5.09 -9.03
N MET A 14 21.32 5.61 -10.03
CA MET A 14 19.88 5.86 -9.95
C MET A 14 19.24 5.44 -11.27
N GLN A 15 18.25 4.57 -11.17
CA GLN A 15 17.38 4.18 -12.27
C GLN A 15 15.95 4.50 -11.88
N ALA A 16 15.25 5.26 -12.73
CA ALA A 16 13.84 5.55 -12.55
C ALA A 16 13.09 5.24 -13.84
N SER A 17 12.00 4.48 -13.74
CA SER A 17 11.05 4.28 -14.84
C SER A 17 9.72 4.91 -14.48
N HIS A 18 9.16 5.67 -15.40
CA HIS A 18 7.81 6.22 -15.26
C HIS A 18 6.91 5.62 -16.33
N ALA A 19 5.76 5.11 -15.92
CA ALA A 19 4.70 4.68 -16.80
C ALA A 19 4.09 5.89 -17.52
N VAL A 20 4.04 5.82 -18.86
CA VAL A 20 3.40 6.84 -19.68
C VAL A 20 2.22 6.21 -20.41
N GLY A 21 1.03 6.51 -19.93
CA GLY A 21 -0.23 6.07 -20.49
C GLY A 21 -0.60 6.73 -21.81
N SER A 22 -1.46 6.06 -22.58
CA SER A 22 -2.17 6.67 -23.71
C SER A 22 -3.42 7.41 -23.24
N SER A 23 -3.90 8.37 -24.04
CA SER A 23 -5.15 9.10 -23.75
C SER A 23 -6.07 9.17 -24.96
N ILE A 24 -7.33 8.77 -24.76
CA ILE A 24 -8.43 8.96 -25.71
C ILE A 24 -9.40 9.96 -25.10
N LYS A 25 -9.70 11.05 -25.81
CA LYS A 25 -10.65 12.08 -25.36
C LYS A 25 -11.66 12.37 -26.46
N SER A 26 -12.95 12.39 -26.12
CA SER A 26 -14.01 12.73 -27.07
C SER A 26 -15.02 13.72 -26.46
N GLY A 27 -15.53 14.63 -27.29
CA GLY A 27 -16.63 15.54 -26.92
C GLY A 27 -18.02 14.90 -27.00
N GLY A 28 -18.10 13.66 -27.51
CA GLY A 28 -19.31 12.85 -27.62
C GLY A 28 -19.16 11.55 -26.83
N ASP A 29 -19.68 10.46 -27.35
CA ASP A 29 -19.45 9.14 -26.78
C ASP A 29 -18.12 8.54 -27.30
N SER A 30 -17.44 7.75 -26.47
CA SER A 30 -16.30 6.93 -26.85
C SER A 30 -16.67 5.46 -26.73
N THR A 31 -16.50 4.69 -27.82
CA THR A 31 -16.75 3.25 -27.81
C THR A 31 -15.51 2.50 -28.26
N VAL A 32 -15.07 1.53 -27.47
CA VAL A 32 -13.95 0.63 -27.77
C VAL A 32 -14.48 -0.79 -27.84
N VAL A 33 -14.22 -1.48 -28.96
CA VAL A 33 -14.73 -2.84 -29.21
C VAL A 33 -13.60 -3.76 -29.66
N ALA A 34 -13.41 -4.87 -28.94
CA ALA A 34 -12.57 -5.99 -29.33
C ALA A 34 -13.44 -7.19 -29.77
N GLY A 35 -13.03 -7.90 -30.82
CA GLY A 35 -13.66 -9.16 -31.25
C GLY A 35 -14.86 -9.07 -32.18
N GLN A 36 -14.80 -8.19 -33.19
CA GLN A 36 -15.85 -8.07 -34.22
C GLN A 36 -15.82 -9.18 -35.28
N ASP A 37 -14.83 -10.07 -35.26
CA ASP A 37 -14.65 -11.16 -36.23
C ASP A 37 -15.30 -12.49 -35.79
N GLY A 38 -16.05 -12.48 -34.68
CA GLY A 38 -16.70 -13.66 -34.12
C GLY A 38 -15.77 -14.59 -33.35
N LYS A 39 -14.50 -14.20 -33.12
CA LYS A 39 -13.55 -14.94 -32.27
C LYS A 39 -13.43 -14.27 -30.90
N ALA A 40 -12.87 -15.01 -29.95
CA ALA A 40 -12.51 -14.51 -28.64
C ALA A 40 -11.35 -13.51 -28.76
N HIS A 41 -11.56 -12.28 -28.30
CA HIS A 41 -10.55 -11.24 -28.24
C HIS A 41 -10.73 -10.42 -26.97
N ASP A 42 -9.60 -10.03 -26.42
CA ASP A 42 -9.52 -9.30 -25.15
C ASP A 42 -9.36 -7.80 -25.41
N LEU A 43 -9.79 -7.00 -24.43
CA LEU A 43 -9.50 -5.58 -24.36
C LEU A 43 -8.70 -5.30 -23.09
N SER A 44 -7.51 -4.73 -23.24
CA SER A 44 -6.67 -4.31 -22.11
C SER A 44 -6.39 -2.82 -22.14
N ILE A 45 -6.48 -2.17 -20.98
CA ILE A 45 -6.15 -0.77 -20.76
C ILE A 45 -5.22 -0.72 -19.55
N THR A 46 -3.97 -0.34 -19.76
CA THR A 46 -2.93 -0.34 -18.71
C THR A 46 -2.38 1.06 -18.51
N GLY A 47 -2.46 1.58 -17.28
CA GLY A 47 -1.99 2.92 -16.90
C GLY A 47 -2.45 4.04 -17.84
N SER A 48 -3.62 3.92 -18.46
CA SER A 48 -4.06 4.77 -19.58
C SER A 48 -5.42 5.41 -19.30
N SER A 49 -5.77 6.46 -20.06
CA SER A 49 -7.00 7.23 -19.87
C SER A 49 -7.95 7.18 -21.06
N ILE A 50 -9.25 6.98 -20.79
CA ILE A 50 -10.33 7.15 -21.76
C ILE A 50 -11.37 8.08 -21.15
N ALA A 51 -11.53 9.26 -21.74
CA ALA A 51 -12.51 10.25 -21.32
C ALA A 51 -13.48 10.59 -22.45
N ALA A 52 -14.76 10.72 -22.10
CA ALA A 52 -15.82 11.15 -22.99
C ALA A 52 -16.75 12.13 -22.26
N GLU A 53 -17.10 13.24 -22.91
CA GLU A 53 -18.16 14.14 -22.42
C GLU A 53 -19.54 13.45 -22.45
N GLY A 54 -19.69 12.46 -23.34
CA GLY A 54 -20.79 11.52 -23.40
C GLY A 54 -20.53 10.25 -22.59
N LYS A 55 -20.94 9.10 -23.13
CA LYS A 55 -20.75 7.79 -22.52
C LYS A 55 -19.41 7.18 -22.95
N VAL A 56 -18.72 6.49 -22.03
CA VAL A 56 -17.66 5.54 -22.41
C VAL A 56 -18.24 4.13 -22.45
N GLY A 57 -18.11 3.45 -23.58
CA GLY A 57 -18.49 2.05 -23.75
C GLY A 57 -17.27 1.19 -24.08
N LEU A 58 -17.00 0.18 -23.26
CA LEU A 58 -15.95 -0.81 -23.47
C LEU A 58 -16.60 -2.16 -23.71
N LYS A 59 -16.25 -2.84 -24.81
CA LYS A 59 -16.78 -4.15 -25.15
C LYS A 59 -15.70 -5.09 -25.64
N ALA A 60 -15.70 -6.33 -25.15
CA ALA A 60 -14.83 -7.39 -25.64
C ALA A 60 -15.62 -8.69 -25.79
N SER A 61 -15.30 -9.48 -26.82
CA SER A 61 -15.91 -10.81 -27.00
C SER A 61 -15.40 -11.84 -25.99
N ASN A 62 -14.25 -11.60 -25.35
CA ASN A 62 -13.72 -12.42 -24.27
C ASN A 62 -13.47 -11.57 -23.02
N ASP A 63 -12.23 -11.26 -22.65
CA ASP A 63 -11.92 -10.61 -21.37
C ASP A 63 -11.74 -9.08 -21.51
N ILE A 64 -12.09 -8.34 -20.45
CA ILE A 64 -11.72 -6.93 -20.29
C ILE A 64 -10.80 -6.79 -19.07
N LEU A 65 -9.62 -6.20 -19.26
CA LEU A 65 -8.67 -5.87 -18.19
C LEU A 65 -8.42 -4.36 -18.17
N ILE A 66 -8.73 -3.71 -17.05
CA ILE A 66 -8.37 -2.32 -16.77
C ILE A 66 -7.33 -2.36 -15.66
N ASN A 67 -6.07 -2.30 -16.03
CA ASN A 67 -4.93 -2.50 -15.15
C ASN A 67 -4.22 -1.18 -14.82
N ASN A 68 -3.49 -1.17 -13.71
CA ASN A 68 -2.48 -0.15 -13.44
C ASN A 68 -1.19 -0.44 -14.21
N ALA A 69 -0.40 0.61 -14.42
CA ALA A 69 1.02 0.53 -14.68
C ALA A 69 1.78 0.84 -13.39
N GLU A 70 3.11 0.87 -13.45
CA GLU A 70 3.97 1.12 -12.29
C GLU A 70 5.11 2.07 -12.66
N ASP A 71 5.35 3.04 -11.77
CA ASP A 71 6.58 3.80 -11.70
C ASP A 71 7.54 3.07 -10.78
N ASN A 72 8.82 3.01 -11.14
CA ASN A 72 9.84 2.37 -10.31
C ASN A 72 11.01 3.31 -10.09
N LEU A 73 11.60 3.26 -8.90
CA LEU A 73 12.83 3.93 -8.52
C LEU A 73 13.76 2.90 -7.90
N HIS A 74 14.96 2.83 -8.42
CA HIS A 74 16.11 2.18 -7.80
C HIS A 74 17.17 3.27 -7.59
N TYR A 75 17.63 3.42 -6.36
CA TYR A 75 18.67 4.36 -5.98
C TYR A 75 19.68 3.68 -5.08
N GLU A 76 20.95 3.81 -5.41
CA GLU A 76 22.05 3.28 -4.63
C GLU A 76 23.14 4.34 -4.50
N MET A 77 23.59 4.57 -3.28
CA MET A 77 24.66 5.50 -2.95
C MET A 77 25.67 4.80 -2.07
N SER A 78 26.95 4.95 -2.39
CA SER A 78 28.05 4.59 -1.50
C SER A 78 29.02 5.74 -1.36
N TYR A 79 29.48 5.97 -0.13
CA TYR A 79 30.51 6.92 0.20
C TYR A 79 31.59 6.26 1.04
N HIS A 80 32.84 6.48 0.67
CA HIS A 80 34.00 5.98 1.42
C HIS A 80 35.06 7.07 1.52
N LYS A 81 35.47 7.37 2.76
CA LYS A 81 36.59 8.23 3.08
C LYS A 81 37.61 7.42 3.86
N GLU A 82 38.80 7.30 3.30
CA GLU A 82 39.94 6.73 4.01
C GLU A 82 40.48 7.70 5.08
N GLY A 83 40.82 7.17 6.25
CA GLY A 83 41.46 7.88 7.35
C GLY A 83 42.93 7.49 7.50
N GLY A 84 43.82 8.45 7.73
CA GLY A 84 45.20 8.25 8.20
C GLY A 84 45.36 8.30 9.73
N THR A 85 46.60 8.23 10.23
CA THR A 85 46.98 8.07 11.66
C THR A 85 46.34 9.05 12.67
N PHE A 86 45.78 10.18 12.21
CA PHE A 86 45.08 11.17 13.06
C PHE A 86 43.72 11.62 12.49
N SER A 87 43.18 10.94 11.47
CA SER A 87 41.93 11.34 10.82
C SER A 87 40.95 10.18 10.76
N SER A 88 39.65 10.46 10.90
CA SER A 88 38.61 9.43 10.84
C SER A 88 38.42 8.86 9.43
N SER A 89 38.20 7.55 9.37
CA SER A 89 37.59 6.87 8.22
C SER A 89 36.09 6.84 8.37
N LYS A 90 35.40 6.90 7.23
CA LYS A 90 33.93 6.91 7.17
C LYS A 90 33.44 6.13 5.96
N SER A 91 32.41 5.31 6.15
CA SER A 91 31.73 4.58 5.10
C SER A 91 30.22 4.80 5.26
N GLU A 92 29.52 5.05 4.15
CA GLU A 92 28.06 5.09 4.12
C GLU A 92 27.56 4.34 2.89
N HIS A 93 26.49 3.59 3.03
CA HIS A 93 25.78 2.94 1.95
C HIS A 93 24.27 3.14 2.14
N ASN A 94 23.57 3.58 1.12
CA ASN A 94 22.13 3.80 1.15
C ASN A 94 21.53 3.27 -0.14
N LYS A 95 20.62 2.32 -0.01
CA LYS A 95 19.88 1.72 -1.11
C LYS A 95 18.39 1.93 -0.90
N ILE A 96 17.68 2.36 -1.94
CA ILE A 96 16.24 2.59 -1.96
C ILE A 96 15.68 1.91 -3.21
N ASP A 97 14.66 1.09 -3.02
CA ASP A 97 13.81 0.55 -4.08
C ASP A 97 12.37 1.00 -3.81
N ALA A 98 11.68 1.55 -4.81
CA ALA A 98 10.30 1.97 -4.66
C ALA A 98 9.48 1.71 -5.93
N THR A 99 8.24 1.26 -5.76
CA THR A 99 7.25 1.05 -6.81
C THR A 99 5.98 1.82 -6.48
N GLN A 100 5.52 2.66 -7.41
CA GLN A 100 4.28 3.42 -7.30
C GLN A 100 3.28 2.95 -8.36
N VAL A 101 2.02 2.81 -7.96
CA VAL A 101 0.93 2.30 -8.78
C VAL A 101 0.29 3.44 -9.57
N VAL A 102 0.30 3.33 -10.89
CA VAL A 102 -0.29 4.30 -11.82
C VAL A 102 -1.53 3.70 -12.47
N GLY A 103 -2.69 3.96 -11.85
CA GLY A 103 -3.98 3.43 -12.29
C GLY A 103 -4.44 3.88 -13.68
N SER A 104 -5.28 3.07 -14.32
CA SER A 104 -6.04 3.52 -15.49
C SER A 104 -7.22 4.40 -15.07
N SER A 105 -7.64 5.32 -15.94
CA SER A 105 -8.75 6.24 -15.68
C SER A 105 -9.79 6.20 -16.80
N ILE A 106 -11.02 5.81 -16.46
CA ILE A 106 -12.14 5.75 -17.41
C ILE A 106 -13.21 6.73 -16.95
N THR A 107 -13.49 7.75 -17.74
CA THR A 107 -14.44 8.81 -17.36
C THR A 107 -15.47 9.05 -18.45
N GLY A 108 -16.75 8.88 -18.11
CA GLY A 108 -17.86 9.18 -19.01
C GLY A 108 -18.83 10.17 -18.39
N GLY A 109 -18.97 11.36 -18.98
CA GLY A 109 -19.87 12.41 -18.51
C GLY A 109 -21.36 12.02 -18.49
N LYS A 110 -21.76 11.00 -19.25
CA LYS A 110 -23.13 10.43 -19.24
C LYS A 110 -23.18 8.96 -18.83
N GLY A 111 -22.05 8.38 -18.41
CA GLY A 111 -21.98 7.00 -17.93
C GLY A 111 -20.77 6.24 -18.44
N VAL A 112 -20.50 5.12 -17.80
CA VAL A 112 -19.47 4.14 -18.20
C VAL A 112 -20.15 2.78 -18.31
N ALA A 113 -20.00 2.10 -19.44
CA ALA A 113 -20.47 0.73 -19.60
C ALA A 113 -19.33 -0.19 -20.04
N ILE A 114 -19.21 -1.32 -19.37
CA ILE A 114 -18.22 -2.36 -19.61
C ILE A 114 -18.97 -3.66 -19.83
N ASP A 115 -18.72 -4.33 -20.97
CA ASP A 115 -19.41 -5.55 -21.39
C ASP A 115 -18.38 -6.57 -21.92
N SER A 116 -18.08 -7.59 -21.11
CA SER A 116 -17.15 -8.67 -21.46
C SER A 116 -17.87 -10.00 -21.68
N GLY A 117 -17.55 -10.72 -22.75
CA GLY A 117 -18.09 -12.06 -22.99
C GLY A 117 -17.66 -13.10 -21.97
N ASN A 118 -16.47 -12.93 -21.38
CA ASN A 118 -15.95 -13.72 -20.26
C ASN A 118 -15.66 -12.77 -19.09
N ASN A 119 -14.45 -12.67 -18.57
CA ASN A 119 -14.16 -11.95 -17.32
C ASN A 119 -13.96 -10.44 -17.51
N THR A 120 -14.27 -9.66 -16.47
CA THR A 120 -13.82 -8.27 -16.34
C THR A 120 -12.96 -8.12 -15.08
N GLU A 121 -11.77 -7.54 -15.22
CA GLU A 121 -10.89 -7.21 -14.09
C GLU A 121 -10.53 -5.72 -14.10
N VAL A 122 -10.65 -5.07 -12.93
CA VAL A 122 -10.27 -3.68 -12.67
C VAL A 122 -9.28 -3.67 -11.52
N VAL A 123 -8.07 -3.17 -11.76
CA VAL A 123 -6.94 -3.21 -10.82
C VAL A 123 -6.42 -1.81 -10.58
N ALA A 124 -6.42 -1.37 -9.32
CA ALA A 124 -6.02 -0.04 -8.85
C ALA A 124 -6.35 1.09 -9.83
N SER A 125 -7.58 1.10 -10.32
CA SER A 125 -8.01 1.99 -11.42
C SER A 125 -9.25 2.78 -11.03
N THR A 126 -9.42 3.92 -11.67
CA THR A 126 -10.51 4.86 -11.38
C THR A 126 -11.53 4.88 -12.52
N LEU A 127 -12.80 4.63 -12.20
CA LEU A 127 -13.93 4.72 -13.12
C LEU A 127 -14.89 5.79 -12.60
N VAL A 128 -15.22 6.76 -13.45
CA VAL A 128 -16.09 7.89 -13.08
C VAL A 128 -17.22 8.07 -14.10
N ALA A 129 -18.45 8.09 -13.61
CA ALA A 129 -19.65 8.36 -14.39
C ALA A 129 -20.36 9.63 -13.91
N GLY A 130 -20.45 10.61 -14.80
CA GLY A 130 -21.02 11.92 -14.53
C GLY A 130 -19.95 12.98 -14.27
N LYS A 131 -20.40 14.23 -14.16
CA LYS A 131 -19.54 15.36 -13.81
C LYS A 131 -19.79 15.74 -12.36
N ALA A 132 -18.72 16.05 -11.63
CA ALA A 132 -18.85 16.77 -10.37
C ALA A 132 -19.52 18.12 -10.64
N GLU A 133 -20.51 18.50 -9.83
CA GLU A 133 -21.13 19.81 -9.98
C GLU A 133 -20.12 20.90 -9.66
N GLU A 134 -19.86 21.80 -10.61
CA GLU A 134 -19.39 23.14 -10.25
C GLU A 134 -20.54 23.85 -9.55
N THR A 135 -20.46 23.96 -8.23
CA THR A 135 -21.46 24.62 -7.39
C THR A 135 -21.48 26.11 -7.71
N SER A 136 -22.24 26.51 -8.72
CA SER A 136 -22.52 27.92 -9.02
C SER A 136 -23.94 28.08 -9.56
N GLY A 137 -24.92 27.85 -8.68
CA GLY A 137 -26.29 28.28 -8.91
C GLY A 137 -27.30 27.28 -8.38
N GLU A 138 -28.19 27.78 -7.51
CA GLU A 138 -29.38 27.10 -7.03
C GLU A 138 -30.17 26.50 -8.21
N LYS A 139 -29.97 25.20 -8.49
CA LYS A 139 -30.94 24.39 -9.20
C LYS A 139 -31.34 23.24 -8.29
N ALA A 140 -32.65 23.13 -8.09
CA ALA A 140 -33.29 22.11 -7.29
C ALA A 140 -32.83 20.69 -7.71
N LEU A 141 -32.65 19.83 -6.70
CA LEU A 141 -32.59 18.37 -6.84
C LEU A 141 -33.77 17.91 -7.71
N GLY A 142 -33.52 17.53 -8.95
CA GLY A 142 -34.56 17.03 -9.86
C GLY A 142 -34.11 16.78 -11.29
N ASP A 143 -33.14 17.57 -11.78
CA ASP A 143 -32.65 17.49 -13.17
C ASP A 143 -31.14 17.15 -13.28
N GLN A 144 -30.54 16.61 -12.22
CA GLN A 144 -29.19 16.05 -12.33
C GLN A 144 -29.23 14.89 -13.33
N LYS A 145 -28.49 15.02 -14.43
CA LYS A 145 -28.39 13.96 -15.42
C LYS A 145 -27.54 12.83 -14.83
N ARG A 146 -28.22 11.90 -14.16
CA ARG A 146 -27.65 10.69 -13.57
C ARG A 146 -26.83 9.95 -14.61
N ALA A 147 -25.63 9.54 -14.23
CA ALA A 147 -24.73 8.78 -15.06
C ALA A 147 -24.29 7.54 -14.28
N ASP A 148 -24.59 6.38 -14.85
CA ASP A 148 -24.34 5.09 -14.21
C ASP A 148 -22.97 4.52 -14.62
N ILE A 149 -22.39 3.71 -13.73
CA ILE A 149 -21.36 2.73 -14.08
C ILE A 149 -22.03 1.37 -14.16
N THR A 150 -21.93 0.69 -15.31
CA THR A 150 -22.44 -0.68 -15.48
C THR A 150 -21.31 -1.60 -15.93
N ILE A 151 -21.06 -2.67 -15.18
CA ILE A 151 -20.10 -3.72 -15.54
C ILE A 151 -20.86 -5.03 -15.68
N HIS A 152 -20.89 -5.56 -16.89
CA HIS A 152 -21.46 -6.86 -17.20
C HIS A 152 -20.36 -7.80 -17.71
N SER A 153 -20.39 -9.03 -17.22
CA SER A 153 -19.41 -10.06 -17.55
C SER A 153 -20.07 -11.43 -17.62
N GLY A 154 -19.90 -12.14 -18.74
CA GLY A 154 -20.33 -13.55 -18.87
C GLY A 154 -19.49 -14.52 -18.03
N GLY A 155 -18.43 -14.03 -17.40
CA GLY A 155 -17.56 -14.75 -16.47
C GLY A 155 -17.59 -14.12 -15.08
N ASN A 156 -16.40 -13.87 -14.54
CA ASN A 156 -16.21 -13.23 -13.24
C ASN A 156 -15.98 -11.73 -13.38
N ILE A 157 -16.39 -10.96 -12.36
CA ILE A 157 -15.97 -9.58 -12.16
C ILE A 157 -15.00 -9.55 -10.98
N VAL A 158 -13.82 -8.93 -11.17
CA VAL A 158 -12.87 -8.65 -10.10
C VAL A 158 -12.56 -7.15 -10.10
N ILE A 159 -12.80 -6.49 -8.98
CA ILE A 159 -12.42 -5.09 -8.75
C ILE A 159 -11.49 -5.11 -7.55
N LYS A 160 -10.21 -4.83 -7.75
CA LYS A 160 -9.20 -4.96 -6.70
C LYS A 160 -8.25 -3.78 -6.62
N GLY A 161 -7.71 -3.52 -5.44
CA GLY A 161 -6.52 -2.69 -5.29
C GLY A 161 -5.26 -3.34 -5.87
N ALA A 162 -4.15 -2.62 -5.79
CA ALA A 162 -2.79 -3.11 -6.00
C ALA A 162 -1.92 -2.63 -4.82
N GLN A 163 -0.66 -3.05 -4.74
CA GLN A 163 0.25 -2.61 -3.68
C GLN A 163 1.43 -1.86 -4.27
N GLU A 164 1.77 -0.75 -3.62
CA GLU A 164 3.02 -0.04 -3.78
C GLU A 164 4.04 -0.61 -2.79
N HIS A 165 5.31 -0.55 -3.17
CA HIS A 165 6.40 -1.06 -2.35
C HIS A 165 7.45 0.03 -2.12
N TYR A 166 8.01 0.07 -0.92
CA TYR A 166 9.14 0.92 -0.58
C TYR A 166 10.08 0.14 0.32
N ASP A 167 11.30 -0.08 -0.14
CA ASP A 167 12.38 -0.71 0.61
C ASP A 167 13.56 0.26 0.72
N GLN A 168 14.11 0.40 1.91
CA GLN A 168 15.33 1.14 2.14
C GLN A 168 16.28 0.36 3.04
N GLN A 169 17.56 0.41 2.71
CA GLN A 169 18.65 -0.10 3.53
C GLN A 169 19.72 0.98 3.68
N GLN A 170 20.13 1.28 4.91
CA GLN A 170 21.18 2.23 5.22
C GLN A 170 22.22 1.58 6.11
N GLN A 171 23.49 1.71 5.73
CA GLN A 171 24.63 1.26 6.50
C GLN A 171 25.59 2.41 6.67
N SER A 172 26.12 2.59 7.87
CA SER A 172 27.19 3.54 8.11
C SER A 172 28.24 2.96 9.05
N SER A 173 29.48 3.36 8.86
CA SER A 173 30.53 3.11 9.83
C SER A 173 31.51 4.27 9.88
N GLU A 174 31.90 4.63 11.10
CA GLU A 174 32.89 5.66 11.37
C GLU A 174 33.91 5.11 12.35
N SER A 175 35.19 5.32 12.06
CA SER A 175 36.26 4.92 12.97
C SER A 175 37.31 6.01 13.09
N SER A 176 37.79 6.20 14.32
CA SER A 176 38.79 7.18 14.70
C SER A 176 39.74 6.59 15.74
N PHE A 177 40.74 7.35 16.19
CA PHE A 177 41.66 6.88 17.21
C PHE A 177 40.90 6.63 18.52
N LEU A 178 40.71 5.34 18.86
CA LEU A 178 40.09 4.83 20.10
C LEU A 178 38.54 4.87 20.16
N HIS A 179 37.87 5.09 19.03
CA HIS A 179 36.40 5.08 18.95
C HIS A 179 35.92 4.58 17.59
N GLU A 180 34.93 3.70 17.59
CA GLU A 180 34.31 3.08 16.42
C GLU A 180 32.79 3.04 16.59
N GLU A 181 32.06 3.44 15.56
CA GLU A 181 30.60 3.43 15.50
C GLU A 181 30.15 2.80 14.18
N SER A 182 29.11 1.97 14.22
CA SER A 182 28.47 1.41 13.04
C SER A 182 26.97 1.32 13.21
N SER A 183 26.25 1.52 12.11
CA SER A 183 24.80 1.40 12.06
C SER A 183 24.36 0.61 10.84
N ASP A 184 23.34 -0.22 11.00
CA ASP A 184 22.61 -0.88 9.93
C ASP A 184 21.12 -0.68 10.19
N SER A 185 20.41 -0.10 9.24
CA SER A 185 18.96 0.04 9.32
C SER A 185 18.31 -0.38 8.01
N SER A 186 17.11 -0.93 8.12
CA SER A 186 16.27 -1.21 6.97
C SER A 186 14.81 -0.95 7.28
N GLN A 187 14.06 -0.57 6.26
CA GLN A 187 12.61 -0.47 6.33
C GLN A 187 12.00 -0.99 5.04
N SER A 188 10.83 -1.60 5.16
CA SER A 188 10.06 -2.16 4.06
C SER A 188 8.59 -1.84 4.29
N HIS A 189 7.93 -1.30 3.29
CA HIS A 189 6.53 -0.92 3.33
C HIS A 189 5.82 -1.42 2.07
N SER A 190 4.69 -2.09 2.26
CA SER A 190 3.73 -2.46 1.23
C SER A 190 2.41 -1.78 1.54
N THR A 191 1.96 -0.87 0.69
CA THR A 191 0.75 -0.06 0.90
C THR A 191 -0.26 -0.24 -0.22
N THR A 192 -1.51 -0.43 0.14
CA THR A 192 -2.58 -0.69 -0.81
C THR A 192 -3.06 0.58 -1.51
N VAL A 193 -3.15 0.53 -2.83
CA VAL A 193 -3.79 1.52 -3.70
C VAL A 193 -5.07 0.94 -4.27
N SER A 194 -6.20 1.52 -3.87
CA SER A 194 -7.53 1.02 -4.19
C SER A 194 -7.97 1.25 -5.64
N SER A 195 -8.87 0.39 -6.14
CA SER A 195 -9.73 0.77 -7.26
C SER A 195 -10.89 1.65 -6.77
N ILE A 196 -11.28 2.64 -7.58
CA ILE A 196 -12.33 3.60 -7.24
C ILE A 196 -13.38 3.64 -8.35
N LEU A 197 -14.64 3.38 -8.00
CA LEU A 197 -15.78 3.55 -8.90
C LEU A 197 -16.69 4.66 -8.34
N GLY A 198 -16.88 5.75 -9.08
CA GLY A 198 -17.72 6.88 -8.67
C GLY A 198 -18.81 7.19 -9.69
N ALA A 199 -20.07 7.19 -9.28
CA ALA A 199 -21.21 7.46 -10.16
C ALA A 199 -22.17 8.50 -9.56
N THR A 200 -22.59 9.46 -10.39
CA THR A 200 -23.70 10.36 -10.06
C THR A 200 -25.07 9.67 -10.15
N GLY A 201 -25.14 8.52 -10.79
CA GLY A 201 -26.27 7.60 -10.78
C GLY A 201 -25.95 6.36 -9.95
N ASN A 202 -26.18 5.19 -10.55
CA ASN A 202 -25.98 3.88 -9.95
C ASN A 202 -24.61 3.30 -10.29
N ILE A 203 -24.13 2.37 -9.46
CA ILE A 203 -23.06 1.45 -9.83
C ILE A 203 -23.63 0.03 -9.85
N ILE A 204 -23.55 -0.63 -11.00
CA ILE A 204 -24.13 -1.96 -11.22
C ILE A 204 -23.04 -2.91 -11.70
N THR A 205 -22.74 -3.95 -10.93
CA THR A 205 -21.85 -5.04 -11.34
C THR A 205 -22.64 -6.34 -11.42
N GLN A 206 -22.66 -6.97 -12.59
CA GLN A 206 -23.37 -8.21 -12.86
C GLN A 206 -22.46 -9.22 -13.56
N SER A 207 -21.99 -10.20 -12.80
CA SER A 207 -21.24 -11.35 -13.32
C SER A 207 -22.16 -12.56 -13.45
N ASP A 208 -22.00 -13.36 -14.50
CA ASP A 208 -22.68 -14.66 -14.61
C ASP A 208 -22.04 -15.73 -13.70
N LYS A 209 -20.84 -15.46 -13.15
CA LYS A 209 -20.14 -16.29 -12.17
C LYS A 209 -19.86 -15.50 -10.89
N GLN A 210 -18.61 -15.29 -10.49
CA GLN A 210 -18.27 -14.63 -9.23
C GLN A 210 -18.06 -13.13 -9.41
N THR A 211 -18.53 -12.32 -8.46
CA THR A 211 -18.08 -10.93 -8.29
C THR A 211 -17.21 -10.82 -7.04
N THR A 212 -15.99 -10.32 -7.19
CA THR A 212 -15.04 -10.07 -6.10
C THR A 212 -14.67 -8.59 -6.06
N ILE A 213 -14.76 -7.97 -4.88
CA ILE A 213 -14.35 -6.59 -4.64
C ILE A 213 -13.34 -6.60 -3.49
N THR A 214 -12.09 -6.20 -3.74
CA THR A 214 -10.99 -6.31 -2.78
C THR A 214 -10.30 -4.96 -2.62
N ALA A 215 -10.20 -4.44 -1.38
CA ALA A 215 -9.59 -3.15 -1.08
C ALA A 215 -10.00 -2.02 -2.05
N SER A 216 -11.30 -1.94 -2.37
CA SER A 216 -11.81 -1.04 -3.40
C SER A 216 -13.00 -0.23 -2.90
N HIS A 217 -13.20 0.95 -3.48
CA HIS A 217 -14.21 1.90 -3.04
C HIS A 217 -15.23 2.19 -4.14
N MET A 218 -16.51 2.11 -3.79
CA MET A 218 -17.64 2.37 -4.69
C MET A 218 -18.52 3.48 -4.09
N PHE A 219 -18.71 4.56 -4.84
CA PHE A 219 -19.51 5.72 -4.44
C PHE A 219 -20.60 5.99 -5.47
N ALA A 220 -21.86 5.82 -5.08
CA ALA A 220 -23.02 6.13 -5.91
C ALA A 220 -23.90 7.19 -5.22
N ASN A 221 -24.39 8.17 -5.96
CA ASN A 221 -25.42 9.06 -5.43
C ASN A 221 -26.78 8.35 -5.36
N GLU A 222 -26.99 7.34 -6.19
CA GLU A 222 -28.16 6.45 -6.16
C GLU A 222 -27.73 5.08 -5.66
N ASP A 223 -28.07 4.00 -6.36
CA ASP A 223 -27.94 2.65 -5.80
C ASP A 223 -26.65 1.95 -6.24
N ILE A 224 -26.12 1.10 -5.35
CA ILE A 224 -25.08 0.13 -5.69
C ILE A 224 -25.72 -1.26 -5.77
N HIS A 225 -25.50 -1.96 -6.89
CA HIS A 225 -25.92 -3.34 -7.12
C HIS A 225 -24.71 -4.22 -7.43
N VAL A 226 -24.49 -5.24 -6.59
CA VAL A 226 -23.43 -6.24 -6.77
C VAL A 226 -24.07 -7.62 -6.92
N THR A 227 -23.93 -8.25 -8.09
CA THR A 227 -24.58 -9.52 -8.39
C THR A 227 -23.61 -10.53 -9.01
N GLY A 228 -23.65 -11.76 -8.48
CA GLY A 228 -22.99 -12.94 -9.05
C GLY A 228 -23.66 -14.23 -8.61
N GLU A 229 -23.19 -15.38 -9.08
CA GLU A 229 -23.42 -16.68 -8.43
C GLU A 229 -22.87 -16.70 -7.01
N ASN A 230 -21.72 -16.07 -6.79
CA ASN A 230 -21.06 -15.85 -5.51
C ASN A 230 -20.57 -14.39 -5.44
N VAL A 231 -20.62 -13.79 -4.25
CA VAL A 231 -20.07 -12.45 -4.03
C VAL A 231 -19.08 -12.46 -2.88
N THR A 232 -17.88 -11.93 -3.13
CA THR A 232 -16.86 -11.71 -2.09
C THR A 232 -16.50 -10.23 -2.04
N ILE A 233 -16.51 -9.64 -0.85
CA ILE A 233 -16.08 -8.26 -0.61
C ILE A 233 -15.09 -8.29 0.55
N ASP A 234 -13.83 -8.00 0.28
CA ASP A 234 -12.76 -8.09 1.28
C ASP A 234 -11.72 -6.97 1.12
N GLY A 235 -10.62 -7.10 1.85
CA GLY A 235 -9.52 -6.15 1.86
C GLY A 235 -8.18 -6.77 1.48
N MET A 236 -7.17 -5.93 1.41
CA MET A 236 -5.76 -6.30 1.32
C MET A 236 -5.07 -6.01 2.66
N THR A 237 -3.88 -6.55 2.85
CA THR A 237 -3.10 -6.31 4.07
C THR A 237 -1.85 -5.54 3.71
N ASP A 238 -1.76 -4.30 4.20
CA ASP A 238 -0.53 -3.52 4.20
C ASP A 238 0.46 -4.14 5.17
N HIS A 239 1.75 -4.07 4.84
CA HIS A 239 2.81 -4.65 5.64
C HIS A 239 3.93 -3.63 5.81
N HIS A 240 4.24 -3.30 7.05
CA HIS A 240 5.32 -2.38 7.38
C HIS A 240 6.30 -3.07 8.30
N LYS A 241 7.59 -2.94 8.00
CA LYS A 241 8.67 -3.51 8.80
C LYS A 241 9.80 -2.51 8.91
N SER A 242 10.37 -2.38 10.10
CA SER A 242 11.58 -1.61 10.34
C SER A 242 12.58 -2.43 11.17
N HIS A 243 13.86 -2.19 10.91
CA HIS A 243 14.98 -2.75 11.63
C HIS A 243 16.04 -1.67 11.80
N SER A 244 16.62 -1.58 12.99
CA SER A 244 17.76 -0.71 13.26
C SER A 244 18.71 -1.42 14.21
N GLN A 245 19.98 -1.40 13.89
CA GLN A 245 21.05 -1.88 14.73
C GLN A 245 22.16 -0.83 14.78
N THR A 246 22.60 -0.49 15.99
CA THR A 246 23.75 0.38 16.22
C THR A 246 24.76 -0.35 17.11
N HIS A 247 26.03 -0.16 16.81
CA HIS A 247 27.13 -0.65 17.62
C HIS A 247 28.16 0.45 17.80
N GLU A 248 28.48 0.77 19.04
CA GLU A 248 29.42 1.79 19.42
C GLU A 248 30.48 1.18 20.33
N THR A 249 31.75 1.53 20.13
CA THR A 249 32.85 1.18 21.02
C THR A 249 33.74 2.38 21.25
N GLY A 250 34.25 2.54 22.47
CA GLY A 250 35.19 3.63 22.76
C GLY A 250 35.32 3.98 24.23
N PHE A 251 36.02 5.08 24.48
CA PHE A 251 36.20 5.61 25.83
C PHE A 251 34.90 6.21 26.38
N GLY A 252 34.44 5.75 27.55
CA GLY A 252 33.21 6.20 28.19
C GLY A 252 31.92 5.53 27.70
N VAL A 253 31.98 4.68 26.67
CA VAL A 253 30.83 4.00 26.06
C VAL A 253 30.40 2.79 26.90
N GLY A 254 29.09 2.52 27.02
CA GLY A 254 28.55 1.36 27.76
C GLY A 254 28.34 1.59 29.27
N SER A 255 28.16 2.83 29.72
CA SER A 255 27.86 3.17 31.12
C SER A 255 26.36 2.95 31.48
N GLY A 256 26.05 2.46 32.68
CA GLY A 256 24.67 2.18 33.12
C GLY A 256 24.58 1.35 34.41
N LYS A 257 23.40 1.30 35.05
CA LYS A 257 23.11 0.47 36.26
C LYS A 257 24.15 0.57 37.41
N GLY A 258 24.71 1.75 37.64
CA GLY A 258 25.72 1.99 38.69
C GLY A 258 27.16 1.66 38.27
N PHE A 259 27.39 1.36 37.00
CA PHE A 259 28.71 1.16 36.40
C PHE A 259 29.06 2.33 35.45
N VAL A 260 30.27 2.86 35.58
CA VAL A 260 30.83 3.89 34.69
C VAL A 260 32.01 3.27 33.94
N SER A 261 31.89 3.12 32.63
CA SER A 261 32.96 2.56 31.78
C SER A 261 34.04 3.61 31.48
N ILE A 262 35.30 3.17 31.50
CA ILE A 262 36.45 3.92 30.97
C ILE A 262 36.59 3.61 29.49
N TYR A 263 36.45 2.33 29.11
CA TYR A 263 36.40 1.86 27.73
C TYR A 263 35.37 0.73 27.65
N GLY A 264 34.50 0.75 26.64
CA GLY A 264 33.43 -0.22 26.52
C GLY A 264 32.78 -0.24 25.16
N SER A 265 31.72 -1.04 25.04
CA SER A 265 30.86 -1.17 23.88
C SER A 265 29.39 -1.12 24.27
N GLU A 266 28.57 -0.59 23.36
CA GLU A 266 27.12 -0.54 23.44
C GLU A 266 26.54 -1.01 22.10
N GLY A 267 25.57 -1.92 22.17
CA GLY A 267 24.83 -2.40 21.02
C GLY A 267 23.34 -2.19 21.25
N LYS A 268 22.65 -1.60 20.28
CA LYS A 268 21.19 -1.44 20.32
C LYS A 268 20.59 -2.08 19.09
N THR A 269 19.49 -2.78 19.27
CA THR A 269 18.72 -3.37 18.17
C THR A 269 17.25 -3.10 18.40
N GLU A 270 16.58 -2.55 17.39
CA GLU A 270 15.16 -2.25 17.39
C GLU A 270 14.53 -2.91 16.16
N ASN A 271 13.37 -3.53 16.34
CA ASN A 271 12.59 -4.14 15.27
C ASN A 271 11.13 -3.76 15.47
N GLU A 272 10.46 -3.39 14.39
CA GLU A 272 9.02 -3.22 14.37
C GLU A 272 8.42 -3.91 13.15
N GLU A 273 7.23 -4.46 13.31
CA GLU A 273 6.45 -5.07 12.24
C GLU A 273 4.96 -4.82 12.48
N SER A 274 4.27 -4.32 11.47
CA SER A 274 2.83 -4.12 11.49
C SER A 274 2.15 -4.64 10.22
N PHE A 275 0.92 -5.08 10.41
CA PHE A 275 0.01 -5.49 9.35
C PHE A 275 -1.30 -4.72 9.51
N GLU A 276 -1.75 -4.06 8.45
CA GLU A 276 -2.98 -3.25 8.48
C GLU A 276 -3.95 -3.70 7.38
N HIS A 277 -5.17 -4.06 7.77
CA HIS A 277 -6.22 -4.49 6.84
C HIS A 277 -6.89 -3.28 6.18
N GLN A 278 -6.77 -3.20 4.85
CA GLN A 278 -7.41 -2.20 4.00
C GLN A 278 -8.65 -2.80 3.33
N GLY A 279 -9.81 -2.58 3.96
CA GLY A 279 -11.11 -3.07 3.51
C GLY A 279 -11.64 -2.45 2.23
N SER A 280 -12.67 -3.08 1.66
CA SER A 280 -13.49 -2.42 0.64
C SER A 280 -14.55 -1.53 1.27
N SER A 281 -15.00 -0.49 0.56
CA SER A 281 -16.14 0.31 1.00
C SER A 281 -17.17 0.55 -0.10
N LEU A 282 -18.44 0.48 0.28
CA LEU A 282 -19.57 0.77 -0.60
C LEU A 282 -20.42 1.86 0.04
N ASN A 283 -20.60 2.97 -0.67
CA ASN A 283 -21.40 4.11 -0.25
C ASN A 283 -22.44 4.44 -1.31
N GLY A 284 -23.72 4.33 -0.94
CA GLY A 284 -24.83 4.54 -1.85
C GLY A 284 -26.07 5.06 -1.15
N LYS A 285 -27.10 5.39 -1.92
CA LYS A 285 -28.45 5.56 -1.41
C LYS A 285 -29.00 4.24 -0.89
N ASN A 286 -29.01 3.21 -1.74
CA ASN A 286 -29.22 1.82 -1.35
C ASN A 286 -28.05 0.95 -1.80
N ILE A 287 -27.76 -0.11 -1.05
CA ILE A 287 -26.75 -1.11 -1.39
C ILE A 287 -27.44 -2.46 -1.48
N ASN A 288 -27.35 -3.11 -2.63
CA ASN A 288 -27.96 -4.42 -2.91
C ASN A 288 -26.88 -5.41 -3.34
N ILE A 289 -26.63 -6.42 -2.51
CA ILE A 289 -25.65 -7.49 -2.76
C ILE A 289 -26.40 -8.81 -2.91
N THR A 290 -26.24 -9.48 -4.05
CA THR A 290 -26.98 -10.69 -4.38
C THR A 290 -26.05 -11.80 -4.88
N ALA A 291 -25.92 -12.88 -4.10
CA ALA A 291 -25.37 -14.15 -4.57
C ALA A 291 -26.52 -15.08 -4.98
N THR A 292 -26.62 -15.36 -6.28
CA THR A 292 -27.76 -16.07 -6.88
C THR A 292 -27.71 -17.58 -6.72
N LYS A 293 -26.53 -18.17 -6.46
CA LYS A 293 -26.34 -19.63 -6.34
C LYS A 293 -25.56 -20.09 -5.12
N LYS A 294 -24.73 -19.23 -4.55
CA LYS A 294 -23.82 -19.55 -3.44
C LYS A 294 -23.94 -18.49 -2.35
N ASP A 295 -22.80 -17.99 -1.90
CA ASP A 295 -22.65 -17.27 -0.65
C ASP A 295 -22.29 -15.81 -0.90
N VAL A 296 -22.55 -14.99 0.11
CA VAL A 296 -21.94 -13.67 0.23
C VAL A 296 -20.89 -13.75 1.34
N LYS A 297 -19.65 -13.35 1.04
CA LYS A 297 -18.58 -13.21 2.03
C LYS A 297 -18.15 -11.75 2.11
N VAL A 298 -18.10 -11.21 3.31
CA VAL A 298 -17.63 -9.86 3.63
C VAL A 298 -16.53 -9.95 4.68
N VAL A 299 -15.36 -9.33 4.45
CA VAL A 299 -14.23 -9.34 5.40
C VAL A 299 -13.72 -7.91 5.61
N GLY A 300 -13.83 -7.42 6.85
CA GLY A 300 -13.35 -6.10 7.28
C GLY A 300 -13.63 -5.01 6.26
N SER A 301 -14.90 -4.84 5.88
CA SER A 301 -15.33 -3.93 4.80
C SER A 301 -16.54 -3.11 5.25
N ASP A 302 -16.65 -1.89 4.77
CA ASP A 302 -17.60 -0.89 5.26
C ASP A 302 -18.72 -0.58 4.26
N PHE A 303 -19.97 -0.77 4.67
CA PHE A 303 -21.14 -0.45 3.85
C PHE A 303 -21.92 0.71 4.48
N THR A 304 -22.06 1.81 3.76
CA THR A 304 -22.82 3.00 4.19
C THR A 304 -23.95 3.27 3.20
N ALA A 305 -25.19 3.02 3.60
CA ALA A 305 -26.37 3.38 2.82
C ALA A 305 -27.13 4.55 3.45
N GLN A 306 -27.66 5.44 2.63
CA GLN A 306 -28.57 6.51 3.11
C GLN A 306 -29.93 5.94 3.52
N GLU A 307 -30.39 4.91 2.82
CA GLU A 307 -31.68 4.28 3.04
C GLU A 307 -31.52 2.82 3.49
N ASN A 308 -31.15 1.90 2.59
CA ASN A 308 -31.15 0.47 2.90
C ASN A 308 -29.89 -0.26 2.43
N ILE A 309 -29.48 -1.26 3.22
CA ILE A 309 -28.53 -2.30 2.81
C ILE A 309 -29.29 -3.63 2.74
N HIS A 310 -29.34 -4.23 1.56
CA HIS A 310 -29.94 -5.53 1.31
C HIS A 310 -28.87 -6.52 0.86
N VAL A 311 -28.72 -7.62 1.60
CA VAL A 311 -27.78 -8.70 1.28
C VAL A 311 -28.56 -10.00 1.18
N SER A 312 -28.45 -10.68 0.04
CA SER A 312 -29.14 -11.94 -0.23
C SER A 312 -28.16 -12.97 -0.78
N ALA A 313 -28.19 -14.17 -0.22
CA ALA A 313 -27.43 -15.32 -0.67
C ALA A 313 -28.34 -16.54 -0.80
N ALA A 314 -27.99 -17.45 -1.71
CA ALA A 314 -28.72 -18.70 -1.86
C ALA A 314 -28.39 -19.70 -0.74
N HIS A 315 -27.18 -19.65 -0.17
CA HIS A 315 -26.85 -20.40 1.04
C HIS A 315 -26.45 -19.49 2.21
N ASP A 316 -25.19 -19.04 2.27
CA ASP A 316 -24.66 -18.40 3.48
C ASP A 316 -24.28 -16.92 3.27
N ILE A 317 -24.42 -16.12 4.33
CA ILE A 317 -23.88 -14.76 4.42
C ILE A 317 -22.86 -14.75 5.56
N ASN A 318 -21.59 -14.60 5.22
CA ASN A 318 -20.47 -14.57 6.16
C ASN A 318 -19.93 -13.15 6.28
N VAL A 319 -19.96 -12.58 7.49
CA VAL A 319 -19.36 -11.28 7.80
C VAL A 319 -18.26 -11.50 8.83
N LEU A 320 -17.02 -11.22 8.44
CA LEU A 320 -15.81 -11.47 9.22
C LEU A 320 -15.07 -10.15 9.46
N PRO A 321 -14.39 -9.98 10.61
CA PRO A 321 -13.55 -8.80 10.84
C PRO A 321 -12.31 -8.79 9.95
N GLY A 322 -11.77 -7.60 9.73
CA GLY A 322 -10.39 -7.41 9.28
C GLY A 322 -9.43 -7.53 10.46
N HIS A 323 -8.18 -7.91 10.21
CA HIS A 323 -7.19 -8.11 11.27
C HIS A 323 -5.99 -7.19 11.09
N ASN A 324 -5.68 -6.44 12.15
CA ASN A 324 -4.47 -5.64 12.24
C ASN A 324 -3.58 -6.20 13.35
N SER A 325 -2.27 -6.09 13.18
CA SER A 325 -1.31 -6.47 14.23
C SER A 325 -0.10 -5.57 14.21
N HIS A 326 0.47 -5.34 15.38
CA HIS A 326 1.67 -4.56 15.57
C HIS A 326 2.57 -5.24 16.60
N LYS A 327 3.86 -5.33 16.29
CA LYS A 327 4.87 -5.94 17.15
C LYS A 327 6.12 -5.08 17.16
N SER A 328 6.66 -4.83 18.34
CA SER A 328 7.96 -4.18 18.51
C SER A 328 8.86 -4.96 19.48
N ASN A 329 10.16 -4.95 19.22
CA ASN A 329 11.19 -5.55 20.07
C ASN A 329 12.43 -4.65 20.10
N SER A 330 12.94 -4.40 21.31
CA SER A 330 14.14 -3.63 21.57
C SER A 330 15.11 -4.45 22.42
N GLN A 331 16.39 -4.41 22.07
CA GLN A 331 17.46 -5.03 22.85
C GLN A 331 18.64 -4.06 22.95
N GLU A 332 19.19 -3.96 24.15
CA GLU A 332 20.32 -3.10 24.44
C GLU A 332 21.34 -3.89 25.27
N GLU A 333 22.56 -3.99 24.77
CA GLU A 333 23.67 -4.67 25.42
C GLU A 333 24.81 -3.69 25.64
N ARG A 334 25.36 -3.68 26.86
CA ARG A 334 26.48 -2.83 27.25
C ARG A 334 27.55 -3.69 27.88
N THR A 335 28.80 -3.49 27.48
CA THR A 335 29.95 -4.09 28.17
C THR A 335 31.05 -3.06 28.34
N GLY A 336 31.82 -3.13 29.41
CA GLY A 336 32.95 -2.21 29.57
C GLY A 336 33.85 -2.54 30.74
N PHE A 337 35.03 -1.93 30.72
CA PHE A 337 35.97 -1.88 31.84
C PHE A 337 35.85 -0.54 32.54
N GLY A 338 35.68 -0.51 33.86
CA GLY A 338 35.45 0.74 34.56
C GLY A 338 35.18 0.59 36.06
N PHE A 339 34.52 1.61 36.61
CA PHE A 339 34.25 1.72 38.05
C PHE A 339 32.80 1.34 38.35
N GLN A 340 32.62 0.42 39.31
CA GLN A 340 31.31 -0.01 39.78
C GLN A 340 31.01 0.61 41.14
N PHE A 341 29.82 1.20 41.29
CA PHE A 341 29.33 1.81 42.51
C PHE A 341 28.16 0.99 43.07
N GLU A 342 28.36 0.35 44.22
CA GLU A 342 27.33 -0.44 44.88
C GLU A 342 26.88 0.26 46.17
N LYS A 343 25.56 0.41 46.35
CA LYS A 343 24.97 0.98 47.56
C LYS A 343 24.15 -0.09 48.29
N SER A 344 24.56 -0.42 49.51
CA SER A 344 23.85 -1.37 50.38
C SER A 344 23.29 -0.68 51.63
N LYS A 345 22.47 -1.39 52.43
CA LYS A 345 21.91 -0.88 53.70
C LYS A 345 22.99 -0.56 54.76
N SER A 346 24.23 -1.06 54.60
CA SER A 346 25.32 -0.93 55.56
C SER A 346 26.51 -0.07 55.08
N GLY A 347 26.48 0.47 53.85
CA GLY A 347 27.54 1.34 53.33
C GLY A 347 27.58 1.40 51.80
N ALA A 348 28.48 2.23 51.26
CA ALA A 348 28.76 2.34 49.82
C ALA A 348 30.18 1.83 49.52
N SER A 349 30.35 1.11 48.41
CA SER A 349 31.64 0.60 47.94
C SER A 349 31.90 0.97 46.48
N VAL A 350 33.17 1.13 46.13
CA VAL A 350 33.65 1.39 44.77
C VAL A 350 34.62 0.28 44.37
N GLY A 351 34.34 -0.38 43.24
CA GLY A 351 35.19 -1.43 42.66
C GLY A 351 35.68 -1.06 41.26
N VAL A 352 36.75 -1.70 40.80
CA VAL A 352 37.23 -1.64 39.41
C VAL A 352 37.04 -3.02 38.79
N GLY A 353 36.45 -3.10 37.60
CA GLY A 353 36.19 -4.39 36.96
C GLY A 353 35.58 -4.28 35.57
N ILE A 354 35.29 -5.45 35.00
CA ILE A 354 34.53 -5.60 33.77
C ILE A 354 33.06 -5.80 34.16
N ALA A 355 32.15 -5.07 33.53
CA ALA A 355 30.72 -5.23 33.71
C ALA A 355 30.02 -5.43 32.36
N SER A 356 28.91 -6.18 32.40
CA SER A 356 28.01 -6.36 31.26
C SER A 356 26.56 -6.19 31.72
N ALA A 357 25.74 -5.48 30.94
CA ALA A 357 24.32 -5.33 31.18
C ALA A 357 23.54 -5.60 29.88
N LYS A 358 22.41 -6.29 30.00
CA LYS A 358 21.45 -6.49 28.92
C LYS A 358 20.07 -6.01 29.38
N ASP A 359 19.41 -5.25 28.52
CA ASP A 359 18.03 -4.78 28.66
C ASP A 359 17.24 -5.18 27.42
N THR A 360 16.02 -5.69 27.60
CA THR A 360 15.14 -6.15 26.52
C THR A 360 13.72 -5.69 26.77
N GLY A 361 13.01 -5.28 25.72
CA GLY A 361 11.61 -4.89 25.79
C GLY A 361 10.83 -5.38 24.56
N ASP A 362 9.72 -6.08 24.81
CA ASP A 362 8.81 -6.60 23.78
C ASP A 362 7.41 -5.99 23.96
N GLN A 363 6.76 -5.58 22.88
CA GLN A 363 5.35 -5.20 22.87
C GLN A 363 4.61 -5.87 21.70
N TRP A 364 3.38 -6.29 21.97
CA TRP A 364 2.52 -6.97 21.00
C TRP A 364 1.09 -6.47 21.14
N GLU A 365 0.51 -6.00 20.05
CA GLU A 365 -0.90 -5.61 19.97
C GLU A 365 -1.58 -6.26 18.77
N ASN A 366 -2.77 -6.84 19.00
CA ASN A 366 -3.65 -7.34 17.94
C ASN A 366 -5.00 -6.64 18.08
N SER A 367 -5.53 -6.09 16.98
CA SER A 367 -6.85 -5.49 16.94
C SER A 367 -7.67 -6.03 15.78
N ASN A 368 -8.98 -6.13 16.02
CA ASN A 368 -9.95 -6.50 14.99
C ASN A 368 -10.69 -5.22 14.57
N THR A 369 -10.86 -5.03 13.27
CA THR A 369 -11.62 -3.91 12.68
C THR A 369 -12.84 -4.39 11.93
#